data_AF-A0AAP9YDA4-F1
#
_entry.id   AF-A0AAP9YDA4-F1
#
_cell.length_a   1.000
_cell.length_b   1.000
_cell.length_c   1.000
_cell.angle_alpha   90.00
_cell.angle_beta   90.00
_cell.angle_gamma   90.00
#
_symmetry.space_group_name_H-M   'P 1'
#
loop_
_entity.id
_entity.type
_entity.pdbx_description
1 polymer ?
#
loop_
_entity_poly.entity_id
_entity_poly.type
_entity_poly.pdbx_seq_one_letter_code
_entity_poly.pdbx_strand_id
1 'polypeptide(L)'
;MSIENEVIVRIHDASRQKYPLQKITGNIALSSMIDLIHSVNLDANPRLAKTGRVTQDIQESLVNESEIFQFMTKGILIAASEVEELDRSRFRLRFEEPQLEGILDGGHNTLAAGRQILLDVLTAELGAEEAESLLKAIKTWESLKTAWETHHVLLVKHKDEITKALMPIEVIFPGDGQAGYEYFQEKVLVINAARNNNAELTVEAKQNKRGYYGEIRSNLDSKLIDEVEWKTNDGGRIKVRDLVALALVPLSVLPFNALNPISNNPSILFSSKGQCIKIYSDLLTEGGVTEKVTGDIIQIVDSSIKSALALMKDMPKLFDLIYQEMPKAYNSTGGRFGKIDHVLMASDGKKLRTRYYRNPVEYSYGEGYIYPLVYALSALIKNDDGKLSWKTDPEKFIRSRLGDIMKSFYSMIQGQNFDPAKVGKAGGAYNLARDMFAAAYKDEILKLHGLA
;
A
#
# COMPACT_ATOMS: atom_id res chain seq x y z
N MET A 1 -2.36 -12.46 21.89
CA MET A 1 -2.49 -13.91 22.18
C MET A 1 -1.56 -14.63 21.23
N SER A 2 -0.74 -15.56 21.72
CA SER A 2 0.27 -16.25 20.91
C SER A 2 -0.43 -17.05 19.82
N ILE A 3 -0.19 -16.69 18.57
CA ILE A 3 -0.47 -17.56 17.43
C ILE A 3 0.30 -18.85 17.71
N GLU A 4 -0.37 -20.00 17.66
CA GLU A 4 0.35 -21.26 17.64
C GLU A 4 1.17 -21.28 16.35
N ASN A 5 2.49 -21.26 16.47
CA ASN A 5 3.42 -21.28 15.35
C ASN A 5 3.47 -22.66 14.64
N GLU A 6 2.51 -23.53 14.91
CA GLU A 6 2.38 -24.84 14.28
C GLU A 6 0.93 -25.19 13.96
N VAL A 7 0.73 -26.01 12.94
CA VAL A 7 -0.58 -26.60 12.61
C VAL A 7 -0.41 -28.01 12.08
N ILE A 8 -1.33 -28.91 12.43
CA ILE A 8 -1.38 -30.27 11.87
C ILE A 8 -2.48 -30.33 10.82
N VAL A 9 -2.10 -30.64 9.59
CA VAL A 9 -3.04 -30.80 8.46
C VAL A 9 -2.99 -32.23 7.92
N ARG A 10 -4.16 -32.79 7.60
CA ARG A 10 -4.24 -34.08 6.90
C ARG A 10 -4.32 -33.84 5.40
N ILE A 11 -3.29 -34.25 4.66
CA ILE A 11 -3.20 -34.06 3.21
C ILE A 11 -3.48 -35.40 2.52
N HIS A 12 -4.63 -35.49 1.87
CA HIS A 12 -5.02 -36.61 1.04
C HIS A 12 -4.21 -36.62 -0.26
N ASP A 13 -3.86 -37.82 -0.73
CA ASP A 13 -3.10 -38.06 -1.96
C ASP A 13 -1.79 -37.26 -2.02
N ALA A 14 -1.14 -37.13 -0.85
CA ALA A 14 0.08 -36.33 -0.70
C ALA A 14 1.20 -36.87 -1.62
N SER A 15 1.74 -35.97 -2.44
CA SER A 15 2.91 -36.21 -3.27
C SER A 15 4.02 -35.24 -2.91
N ARG A 16 5.23 -35.78 -2.68
CA ARG A 16 6.39 -35.00 -2.26
C ARG A 16 7.39 -34.85 -3.39
N GLN A 17 7.83 -33.62 -3.62
CA GLN A 17 8.88 -33.26 -4.56
C GLN A 17 10.11 -32.80 -3.77
N LYS A 18 11.24 -33.44 -4.03
CA LYS A 18 12.51 -33.19 -3.34
C LYS A 18 13.45 -32.39 -4.25
N TYR A 19 13.60 -31.11 -3.95
CA TYR A 19 14.58 -30.19 -4.54
C TYR A 19 15.20 -29.37 -3.38
N PRO A 20 16.17 -28.45 -3.62
CA PRO A 20 16.66 -27.54 -2.58
C PRO A 20 15.55 -26.75 -1.87
N LEU A 21 14.42 -26.54 -2.57
CA LEU A 21 13.14 -26.20 -2.00
C LEU A 21 12.21 -27.41 -2.11
N GLN A 22 11.71 -27.93 -1.00
CA GLN A 22 10.79 -29.06 -0.99
C GLN A 22 9.34 -28.61 -1.19
N LYS A 23 8.52 -29.52 -1.72
CA LYS A 23 7.10 -29.27 -1.94
C LYS A 23 6.26 -30.51 -1.66
N ILE A 24 5.16 -30.34 -0.96
CA ILE A 24 4.08 -31.33 -0.83
C ILE A 24 2.86 -30.80 -1.56
N THR A 25 2.20 -31.65 -2.34
CA THR A 25 0.93 -31.35 -3.00
C THR A 25 -0.11 -32.39 -2.63
N GLY A 26 -1.36 -31.99 -2.49
CA GLY A 26 -2.48 -32.91 -2.30
C GLY A 26 -3.77 -32.14 -2.06
N ASN A 27 -4.70 -32.74 -1.33
CA ASN A 27 -5.99 -32.13 -1.01
C ASN A 27 -6.25 -32.17 0.49
N ILE A 28 -6.87 -31.13 1.04
CA ILE A 28 -7.36 -31.11 2.43
C ILE A 28 -8.88 -31.04 2.43
N ALA A 29 -9.53 -31.71 3.39
CA ALA A 29 -10.95 -31.51 3.59
C ALA A 29 -11.22 -30.07 4.05
N LEU A 30 -12.33 -29.48 3.63
CA LEU A 30 -12.72 -28.12 4.02
C LEU A 30 -12.74 -27.95 5.55
N SER A 31 -13.20 -28.97 6.28
CA SER A 31 -13.20 -29.01 7.75
C SER A 31 -11.79 -29.00 8.38
N SER A 32 -10.75 -29.39 7.64
CA SER A 32 -9.35 -29.27 8.08
C SER A 32 -8.82 -27.83 7.95
N MET A 33 -9.55 -26.93 7.30
CA MET A 33 -9.19 -25.51 7.24
C MET A 33 -9.49 -24.76 8.54
N ILE A 34 -10.25 -25.34 9.49
CA ILE A 34 -10.48 -24.73 10.81
C ILE A 34 -9.15 -24.42 11.50
N ASP A 35 -8.35 -25.48 11.71
CA ASP A 35 -7.07 -25.40 12.41
C ASP A 35 -6.06 -24.55 11.61
N LEU A 36 -6.13 -24.63 10.27
CA LEU A 36 -5.29 -23.84 9.38
C LEU A 36 -5.59 -22.35 9.46
N ILE A 37 -6.86 -21.93 9.36
CA ILE A 37 -7.25 -20.51 9.43
C ILE A 37 -7.06 -19.96 10.85
N HIS A 38 -7.18 -20.81 11.86
CA HIS A 38 -6.88 -20.40 13.24
C HIS A 38 -5.39 -20.08 13.40
N SER A 39 -4.51 -20.95 12.91
CA SER A 39 -3.05 -20.90 13.15
C SER A 39 -2.27 -20.06 12.13
N VAL A 40 -2.81 -19.82 10.93
CA VAL A 40 -2.08 -19.16 9.82
C VAL A 40 -2.69 -17.81 9.45
N ASN A 41 -1.83 -16.80 9.29
CA ASN A 41 -2.21 -15.47 8.79
C ASN A 41 -1.96 -15.33 7.27
N LEU A 42 -2.56 -14.29 6.68
CA LEU A 42 -2.28 -13.82 5.31
C LEU A 42 -1.17 -12.76 5.27
N ASP A 43 -0.35 -12.62 6.32
CA ASP A 43 0.67 -11.56 6.41
C ASP A 43 1.70 -11.64 5.27
N ALA A 44 2.11 -12.87 4.94
CA ALA A 44 2.93 -13.18 3.78
C ALA A 44 2.20 -13.04 2.44
N ASN A 45 0.87 -12.95 2.39
CA ASN A 45 0.15 -12.69 1.14
C ASN A 45 0.33 -11.21 0.72
N PRO A 46 0.66 -10.91 -0.54
CA PRO A 46 0.80 -9.53 -1.00
C PRO A 46 -0.54 -8.80 -1.15
N ARG A 47 -1.66 -9.54 -1.05
CA ARG A 47 -3.02 -9.02 -1.14
C ARG A 47 -3.82 -9.49 0.07
N LEU A 48 -4.56 -8.56 0.68
CA LEU A 48 -5.61 -8.95 1.60
C LEU A 48 -6.85 -9.33 0.79
N ALA A 49 -7.37 -10.52 1.07
CA ALA A 49 -8.56 -11.02 0.40
C ALA A 49 -9.79 -10.21 0.86
N LYS A 50 -10.62 -9.82 -0.11
CA LYS A 50 -11.91 -9.15 0.12
C LYS A 50 -12.98 -9.80 -0.73
N THR A 51 -14.19 -9.90 -0.20
CA THR A 51 -15.35 -10.41 -0.92
C THR A 51 -15.59 -9.60 -2.19
N GLY A 52 -15.78 -10.31 -3.29
CA GLY A 52 -16.23 -9.78 -4.57
C GLY A 52 -16.74 -10.93 -5.43
N ARG A 53 -16.93 -10.69 -6.72
CA ARG A 53 -17.44 -11.70 -7.66
C ARG A 53 -16.67 -13.02 -7.61
N VAL A 54 -15.34 -12.95 -7.63
CA VAL A 54 -14.48 -14.15 -7.58
C VAL A 54 -14.72 -14.97 -6.30
N THR A 55 -14.79 -14.32 -5.13
CA THR A 55 -15.04 -15.02 -3.85
C THR A 55 -16.43 -15.64 -3.82
N GLN A 56 -17.42 -14.97 -4.42
CA GLN A 56 -18.78 -15.48 -4.52
C GLN A 56 -18.84 -16.70 -5.45
N ASP A 57 -18.25 -16.63 -6.65
CA ASP A 57 -18.19 -17.73 -7.60
C ASP A 57 -17.51 -18.98 -6.98
N ILE A 58 -16.43 -18.78 -6.19
CA ILE A 58 -15.76 -19.86 -5.45
C ILE A 58 -16.69 -20.45 -4.40
N GLN A 59 -17.37 -19.62 -3.62
CA GLN A 59 -18.29 -20.06 -2.56
C GLN A 59 -19.47 -20.86 -3.15
N GLU A 60 -20.04 -20.41 -4.25
CA GLU A 60 -21.08 -21.15 -4.99
C GLU A 60 -20.54 -22.49 -5.52
N SER A 61 -19.31 -22.52 -6.05
CA SER A 61 -18.68 -23.75 -6.54
C SER A 61 -18.38 -24.75 -5.41
N LEU A 62 -18.00 -24.27 -4.21
CA LEU A 62 -17.77 -25.13 -3.04
C LEU A 62 -19.03 -25.93 -2.67
N VAL A 63 -20.21 -25.34 -2.85
CA VAL A 63 -21.50 -25.96 -2.49
C VAL A 63 -22.06 -26.77 -3.65
N ASN A 64 -22.19 -26.15 -4.83
CA ASN A 64 -22.90 -26.75 -5.97
C ASN A 64 -22.09 -27.84 -6.67
N GLU A 65 -20.76 -27.74 -6.63
CA GLU A 65 -19.82 -28.61 -7.36
C GLU A 65 -18.81 -29.26 -6.39
N SER A 66 -19.22 -29.50 -5.14
CA SER A 66 -18.36 -29.97 -4.03
C SER A 66 -17.53 -31.22 -4.37
N GLU A 67 -18.10 -32.15 -5.15
CA GLU A 67 -17.47 -33.42 -5.56
C GLU A 67 -16.29 -33.23 -6.53
N ILE A 68 -16.30 -32.14 -7.30
CA ILE A 68 -15.29 -31.83 -8.32
C ILE A 68 -14.52 -30.53 -8.05
N PHE A 69 -14.83 -29.84 -6.95
CA PHE A 69 -14.28 -28.53 -6.63
C PHE A 69 -12.75 -28.49 -6.67
N GLN A 70 -12.08 -29.56 -6.22
CA GLN A 70 -10.63 -29.71 -6.26
C GLN A 70 -10.03 -29.59 -7.67
N PHE A 71 -10.80 -29.87 -8.72
CA PHE A 71 -10.39 -29.74 -10.11
C PHE A 71 -10.68 -28.35 -10.70
N MET A 72 -11.56 -27.58 -10.05
CA MET A 72 -12.00 -26.27 -10.52
C MET A 72 -11.10 -25.12 -10.01
N THR A 73 -10.25 -25.39 -9.02
CA THR A 73 -9.41 -24.37 -8.38
C THR A 73 -7.93 -24.77 -8.33
N LYS A 74 -7.06 -23.75 -8.27
CA LYS A 74 -5.64 -23.93 -7.95
C LYS A 74 -5.38 -24.14 -6.45
N GLY A 75 -6.41 -23.96 -5.62
CA GLY A 75 -6.33 -24.17 -4.18
C GLY A 75 -5.52 -23.10 -3.44
N ILE A 76 -4.79 -23.54 -2.42
CA ILE A 76 -3.98 -22.68 -1.54
C ILE A 76 -2.50 -23.07 -1.61
N LEU A 77 -1.62 -22.07 -1.57
CA LEU A 77 -0.17 -22.28 -1.46
C LEU A 77 0.30 -21.76 -0.11
N ILE A 78 0.99 -22.61 0.64
CA ILE A 78 1.53 -22.33 1.97
C ILE A 78 3.05 -22.42 1.94
N ALA A 79 3.71 -21.49 2.61
CA ALA A 79 5.12 -21.60 2.97
C ALA A 79 5.27 -21.87 4.47
N ALA A 80 6.07 -22.88 4.82
CA ALA A 80 6.36 -23.26 6.19
C ALA A 80 7.87 -23.43 6.37
N SER A 81 8.39 -23.03 7.54
CA SER A 81 9.81 -23.18 7.89
C SER A 81 10.20 -24.64 8.07
N GLU A 82 9.26 -25.45 8.55
CA GLU A 82 9.48 -26.87 8.78
C GLU A 82 8.21 -27.66 8.45
N VAL A 83 8.42 -28.85 7.88
CA VAL A 83 7.35 -29.83 7.69
C VAL A 83 7.81 -31.18 8.22
N GLU A 84 7.10 -31.65 9.23
CA GLU A 84 7.26 -32.98 9.82
C GLU A 84 6.11 -33.87 9.36
N GLU A 85 6.43 -35.02 8.76
CA GLU A 85 5.46 -36.03 8.36
C GLU A 85 5.10 -36.90 9.57
N LEU A 86 3.79 -37.04 9.82
CA LEU A 86 3.21 -37.81 10.90
C LEU A 86 2.38 -38.99 10.33
N ASP A 87 1.91 -39.85 11.23
CA ASP A 87 1.06 -40.98 10.84
C ASP A 87 -0.24 -40.55 10.13
N ARG A 88 -0.69 -41.40 9.19
CA ARG A 88 -1.99 -41.28 8.49
C ARG A 88 -2.09 -40.04 7.59
N SER A 89 -1.00 -39.71 6.89
CA SER A 89 -0.91 -38.58 5.95
C SER A 89 -1.17 -37.23 6.63
N ARG A 90 -0.72 -37.11 7.88
CA ARG A 90 -0.76 -35.85 8.64
C ARG A 90 0.59 -35.20 8.56
N PHE A 91 0.61 -33.88 8.47
CA PHE A 91 1.83 -33.09 8.37
C PHE A 91 1.74 -31.96 9.39
N ARG A 92 2.76 -31.86 10.25
CA ARG A 92 2.92 -30.72 11.14
C ARG A 92 3.71 -29.66 10.38
N LEU A 93 3.11 -28.49 10.19
CA LEU A 93 3.73 -27.33 9.58
C LEU A 93 4.13 -26.37 10.69
N ARG A 94 5.35 -25.84 10.66
CA ARG A 94 5.81 -24.79 11.59
C ARG A 94 6.13 -23.50 10.85
N PHE A 95 5.89 -22.38 11.52
CA PHE A 95 6.11 -21.02 11.00
C PHE A 95 6.96 -20.23 12.00
N GLU A 96 8.11 -19.74 11.55
CA GLU A 96 9.05 -18.93 12.32
C GLU A 96 8.95 -17.44 11.97
N GLU A 97 8.68 -17.13 10.69
CA GLU A 97 8.61 -15.76 10.17
C GLU A 97 7.26 -15.48 9.47
N PRO A 98 6.20 -15.09 10.22
CA PRO A 98 4.87 -14.86 9.66
C PRO A 98 4.80 -13.81 8.53
N GLN A 99 5.80 -12.93 8.41
CA GLN A 99 5.88 -11.94 7.32
C GLN A 99 6.28 -12.57 5.97
N LEU A 100 6.96 -13.71 5.98
CA LEU A 100 7.40 -14.45 4.80
C LEU A 100 6.61 -15.74 4.58
N GLU A 101 6.03 -16.29 5.65
CA GLU A 101 5.44 -17.62 5.73
C GLU A 101 3.94 -17.60 6.00
N GLY A 102 3.29 -18.74 5.81
CA GLY A 102 1.83 -18.86 5.82
C GLY A 102 1.25 -18.90 4.40
N ILE A 103 0.03 -18.40 4.21
CA ILE A 103 -0.67 -18.52 2.92
C ILE A 103 -0.12 -17.48 1.92
N LEU A 104 0.67 -17.95 0.94
CA LEU A 104 1.29 -17.12 -0.09
C LEU A 104 0.35 -16.78 -1.25
N ASP A 105 -0.55 -17.70 -1.59
CA ASP A 105 -1.50 -17.61 -2.69
C ASP A 105 -2.78 -18.39 -2.35
N GLY A 106 -3.90 -18.03 -2.98
CA GLY A 106 -5.22 -18.57 -2.65
C GLY A 106 -5.97 -17.78 -1.58
N GLY A 107 -5.68 -16.49 -1.40
CA GLY A 107 -6.39 -15.63 -0.43
C GLY A 107 -7.91 -15.58 -0.65
N HIS A 108 -8.37 -15.49 -1.91
CA HIS A 108 -9.81 -15.56 -2.21
C HIS A 108 -10.41 -16.94 -1.96
N ASN A 109 -9.67 -18.02 -2.25
CA ASN A 109 -10.09 -19.39 -1.94
C ASN A 109 -10.24 -19.58 -0.43
N THR A 110 -9.26 -19.10 0.34
CA THR A 110 -9.26 -19.19 1.80
C THR A 110 -10.40 -18.36 2.41
N LEU A 111 -10.63 -17.14 1.91
CA LEU A 111 -11.73 -16.29 2.37
C LEU A 111 -13.09 -16.90 2.02
N ALA A 112 -13.27 -17.42 0.80
CA ALA A 112 -14.52 -18.08 0.39
C ALA A 112 -14.79 -19.34 1.23
N ALA A 113 -13.78 -20.20 1.37
CA ALA A 113 -13.84 -21.39 2.22
C ALA A 113 -14.18 -21.05 3.66
N GLY A 114 -13.50 -20.05 4.24
CA GLY A 114 -13.79 -19.60 5.60
C GLY A 114 -15.24 -19.11 5.74
N ARG A 115 -15.70 -18.25 4.83
CA ARG A 115 -17.08 -17.76 4.86
C ARG A 115 -18.10 -18.90 4.73
N GLN A 116 -17.83 -19.91 3.90
CA GLN A 116 -18.71 -21.07 3.76
C GLN A 116 -18.72 -21.93 5.04
N ILE A 117 -17.56 -22.20 5.64
CA ILE A 117 -17.46 -22.94 6.90
C ILE A 117 -18.26 -22.23 8.01
N LEU A 118 -18.14 -20.91 8.13
CA LEU A 118 -18.94 -20.14 9.08
C LEU A 118 -20.44 -20.22 8.75
N LEU A 119 -20.81 -20.18 7.47
CA LEU A 119 -22.20 -20.30 7.06
C LEU A 119 -22.79 -21.64 7.50
N ASP A 120 -22.10 -22.73 7.21
CA ASP A 120 -22.55 -24.09 7.53
C ASP A 120 -22.74 -24.25 9.05
N VAL A 121 -21.72 -23.86 9.82
CA VAL A 121 -21.71 -23.97 11.28
C VAL A 121 -22.76 -23.08 11.95
N LEU A 122 -22.87 -21.81 11.53
CA LEU A 122 -23.84 -20.88 12.10
C LEU A 122 -25.27 -21.24 11.68
N THR A 123 -25.46 -21.80 10.49
CA THR A 123 -26.77 -22.30 10.06
C THR A 123 -27.22 -23.47 10.93
N ALA A 124 -26.31 -24.37 11.28
CA ALA A 124 -26.61 -25.49 12.17
C ALA A 124 -26.96 -25.06 13.61
N GLU A 125 -26.34 -24.00 14.14
CA GLU A 125 -26.57 -23.53 15.52
C GLU A 125 -27.70 -22.49 15.63
N LEU A 126 -27.83 -21.56 14.67
CA LEU A 126 -28.71 -20.38 14.76
C LEU A 126 -29.82 -20.37 13.69
N GLY A 127 -29.71 -21.20 12.65
CA GLY A 127 -30.59 -21.17 11.48
C GLY A 127 -30.09 -20.23 10.36
N ALA A 128 -30.60 -20.48 9.15
CA ALA A 128 -30.05 -19.88 7.93
C ALA A 128 -30.16 -18.35 7.87
N GLU A 129 -31.29 -17.78 8.30
CA GLU A 129 -31.54 -16.33 8.20
C GLU A 129 -30.57 -15.52 9.09
N GLU A 130 -30.33 -15.99 10.32
CA GLU A 130 -29.41 -15.34 11.26
C GLU A 130 -27.95 -15.51 10.80
N ALA A 131 -27.58 -16.71 10.33
CA ALA A 131 -26.25 -16.98 9.79
C ALA A 131 -25.90 -16.09 8.59
N GLU A 132 -26.82 -15.95 7.62
CA GLU A 132 -26.64 -15.07 6.47
C GLU A 132 -26.52 -13.59 6.87
N SER A 133 -27.28 -13.16 7.87
CA SER A 133 -27.23 -11.79 8.39
C SER A 133 -25.84 -11.47 8.95
N LEU A 134 -25.28 -12.36 9.76
CA LEU A 134 -23.93 -12.21 10.33
C LEU A 134 -22.85 -12.20 9.24
N LEU A 135 -22.98 -13.05 8.22
CA LEU A 135 -22.02 -13.12 7.10
C LEU A 135 -21.98 -11.89 6.20
N LYS A 136 -23.03 -11.04 6.19
CA LYS A 136 -23.02 -9.77 5.46
C LYS A 136 -21.96 -8.80 5.97
N ALA A 137 -21.58 -8.87 7.25
CA ALA A 137 -20.53 -8.05 7.84
C ALA A 137 -19.12 -8.60 7.55
N ILE A 138 -19.00 -9.88 7.20
CA ILE A 138 -17.73 -10.57 6.99
C ILE A 138 -17.30 -10.42 5.53
N LYS A 139 -16.59 -9.32 5.22
CA LYS A 139 -16.17 -8.96 3.86
C LYS A 139 -14.66 -9.03 3.62
N THR A 140 -13.84 -9.08 4.66
CA THR A 140 -12.37 -9.08 4.54
C THR A 140 -11.77 -10.23 5.33
N TRP A 141 -10.50 -10.54 5.09
CA TRP A 141 -9.76 -11.48 5.93
C TRP A 141 -9.78 -11.10 7.41
N GLU A 142 -9.62 -9.82 7.73
CA GLU A 142 -9.61 -9.33 9.11
C GLU A 142 -10.97 -9.54 9.79
N SER A 143 -12.07 -9.21 9.11
CA SER A 143 -13.39 -9.46 9.69
C SER A 143 -13.74 -10.96 9.74
N LEU A 144 -13.19 -11.77 8.83
CA LEU A 144 -13.24 -13.22 8.93
C LEU A 144 -12.50 -13.70 10.17
N LYS A 145 -11.25 -13.29 10.40
CA LYS A 145 -10.47 -13.71 11.58
C LYS A 145 -11.14 -13.33 12.89
N THR A 146 -11.69 -12.11 13.00
CA THR A 146 -12.46 -11.70 14.19
C THR A 146 -13.66 -12.62 14.43
N ALA A 147 -14.43 -12.95 13.37
CA ALA A 147 -15.54 -13.89 13.48
C ALA A 147 -15.07 -15.33 13.78
N TRP A 148 -13.94 -15.74 13.20
CA TRP A 148 -13.32 -17.05 13.41
C TRP A 148 -13.00 -17.27 14.88
N GLU A 149 -12.33 -16.30 15.51
CA GLU A 149 -12.00 -16.36 16.94
C GLU A 149 -13.25 -16.36 17.81
N THR A 150 -14.24 -15.53 17.46
CA THR A 150 -15.50 -15.43 18.20
C THR A 150 -16.28 -16.76 18.18
N HIS A 151 -16.23 -17.48 17.06
CA HIS A 151 -17.02 -18.70 16.84
C HIS A 151 -16.18 -19.99 16.86
N HIS A 152 -14.91 -19.94 17.25
CA HIS A 152 -14.00 -21.09 17.16
C HIS A 152 -14.53 -22.35 17.86
N VAL A 153 -15.13 -22.19 19.04
CA VAL A 153 -15.74 -23.31 19.78
C VAL A 153 -16.87 -23.97 18.98
N LEU A 154 -17.69 -23.17 18.30
CA LEU A 154 -18.76 -23.67 17.43
C LEU A 154 -18.21 -24.34 16.18
N LEU A 155 -17.14 -23.78 15.58
CA LEU A 155 -16.47 -24.35 14.41
C LEU A 155 -15.98 -25.78 14.70
N VAL A 156 -15.37 -25.99 15.87
CA VAL A 156 -14.91 -27.32 16.28
C VAL A 156 -16.08 -28.25 16.60
N LYS A 157 -17.11 -27.74 17.31
CA LYS A 157 -18.30 -28.52 17.70
C LYS A 157 -19.09 -29.04 16.51
N HIS A 158 -19.28 -28.22 15.48
CA HIS A 158 -20.11 -28.52 14.30
C HIS A 158 -19.29 -28.83 13.05
N LYS A 159 -18.09 -29.38 13.25
CA LYS A 159 -17.17 -29.72 12.14
C LYS A 159 -17.78 -30.65 11.09
N ASP A 160 -18.70 -31.52 11.51
CA ASP A 160 -19.36 -32.51 10.65
C ASP A 160 -20.45 -31.92 9.75
N GLU A 161 -20.93 -30.71 10.06
CA GLU A 161 -21.92 -29.96 9.25
C GLU A 161 -21.27 -29.23 8.08
N ILE A 162 -19.93 -29.14 8.06
CA ILE A 162 -19.18 -28.41 7.04
C ILE A 162 -19.30 -29.13 5.69
N THR A 163 -19.54 -28.34 4.65
CA THR A 163 -19.57 -28.75 3.25
C THR A 163 -18.41 -29.68 2.92
N LYS A 164 -18.74 -30.87 2.38
CA LYS A 164 -17.78 -31.91 2.04
C LYS A 164 -17.12 -31.64 0.69
N ALA A 165 -16.22 -30.66 0.68
CA ALA A 165 -15.37 -30.35 -0.47
C ALA A 165 -13.89 -30.57 -0.13
N LEU A 166 -13.09 -30.82 -1.16
CA LEU A 166 -11.63 -30.93 -1.08
C LEU A 166 -10.98 -29.64 -1.61
N MET A 167 -10.17 -28.99 -0.78
CA MET A 167 -9.36 -27.85 -1.18
C MET A 167 -7.96 -28.34 -1.58
N PRO A 168 -7.51 -28.11 -2.83
CA PRO A 168 -6.13 -28.39 -3.22
C PRO A 168 -5.16 -27.58 -2.38
N ILE A 169 -4.07 -28.21 -1.95
CA ILE A 169 -3.04 -27.58 -1.14
C ILE A 169 -1.67 -27.86 -1.72
N GLU A 170 -0.85 -26.81 -1.77
CA GLU A 170 0.57 -26.86 -2.03
C GLU A 170 1.30 -26.34 -0.79
N VAL A 171 2.24 -27.10 -0.23
CA VAL A 171 3.09 -26.67 0.88
C VAL A 171 4.53 -26.65 0.40
N ILE A 172 5.18 -25.49 0.42
CA ILE A 172 6.61 -25.34 0.16
C ILE A 172 7.38 -25.13 1.47
N PHE A 173 8.55 -25.72 1.57
CA PHE A 173 9.36 -25.74 2.78
C PHE A 173 10.83 -26.01 2.43
N PRO A 174 11.79 -25.69 3.30
CA PRO A 174 13.21 -25.81 2.98
C PRO A 174 13.68 -27.25 2.74
N GLY A 175 14.75 -27.37 1.96
CA GLY A 175 15.61 -28.56 1.93
C GLY A 175 16.33 -28.78 3.27
N ASP A 176 17.00 -29.92 3.40
CA ASP A 176 17.70 -30.26 4.64
C ASP A 176 18.89 -29.32 4.91
N GLY A 177 19.05 -28.90 6.18
CA GLY A 177 20.18 -28.08 6.65
C GLY A 177 20.05 -26.58 6.39
N GLN A 178 21.00 -25.81 6.93
CA GLN A 178 21.00 -24.33 6.92
C GLN A 178 20.90 -23.72 5.50
N ALA A 179 21.62 -24.31 4.54
CA ALA A 179 21.60 -23.85 3.15
C ALA A 179 20.20 -23.99 2.50
N GLY A 180 19.41 -24.98 2.93
CA GLY A 180 18.03 -25.16 2.45
C GLY A 180 17.10 -24.06 2.97
N TYR A 181 17.28 -23.64 4.23
CA TYR A 181 16.52 -22.54 4.83
C TYR A 181 16.84 -21.18 4.19
N GLU A 182 18.13 -20.88 3.98
CA GLU A 182 18.56 -19.65 3.29
C GLU A 182 18.01 -19.60 1.85
N TYR A 183 18.06 -20.72 1.13
CA TYR A 183 17.48 -20.83 -0.21
C TYR A 183 15.96 -20.64 -0.19
N PHE A 184 15.26 -21.18 0.81
CA PHE A 184 13.83 -20.95 1.01
C PHE A 184 13.51 -19.47 1.21
N GLN A 185 14.21 -18.79 2.13
CA GLN A 185 14.02 -17.35 2.39
C GLN A 185 14.26 -16.50 1.14
N GLU A 186 15.27 -16.84 0.33
CA GLU A 186 15.55 -16.14 -0.93
C GLU A 186 14.42 -16.34 -1.96
N LYS A 187 13.90 -17.57 -2.12
CA LYS A 187 12.96 -17.91 -3.20
C LYS A 187 11.50 -17.70 -2.84
N VAL A 188 11.11 -17.71 -1.56
CA VAL A 188 9.71 -17.62 -1.13
C VAL A 188 9.03 -16.35 -1.64
N LEU A 189 9.73 -15.21 -1.62
CA LEU A 189 9.21 -13.94 -2.13
C LEU A 189 9.02 -13.94 -3.65
N VAL A 190 9.94 -14.57 -4.39
CA VAL A 190 9.86 -14.71 -5.84
C VAL A 190 8.68 -15.61 -6.24
N ILE A 191 8.50 -16.73 -5.54
CA ILE A 191 7.40 -17.67 -5.76
C ILE A 191 6.06 -16.99 -5.45
N ASN A 192 5.97 -16.32 -4.31
CA ASN A 192 4.80 -15.55 -3.90
C ASN A 192 4.43 -14.51 -4.96
N ALA A 193 5.40 -13.77 -5.49
CA ALA A 193 5.17 -12.79 -6.55
C ALA A 193 4.71 -13.44 -7.87
N ALA A 194 5.27 -14.59 -8.25
CA ALA A 194 4.93 -15.30 -9.48
C ALA A 194 3.52 -15.91 -9.44
N ARG A 195 3.14 -16.51 -8.31
CA ARG A 195 1.84 -17.20 -8.13
C ARG A 195 0.66 -16.23 -8.11
N ASN A 196 0.86 -15.03 -7.58
CA ASN A 196 -0.14 -13.98 -7.57
C ASN A 196 -0.29 -13.22 -8.92
N ASN A 197 0.45 -13.62 -9.98
CA ASN A 197 0.59 -12.85 -11.23
C ASN A 197 -0.50 -13.11 -12.29
N ASN A 198 -1.64 -13.74 -11.95
CA ASN A 198 -2.77 -13.91 -12.89
C ASN A 198 -3.53 -12.59 -13.18
N ALA A 199 -3.27 -11.53 -12.42
CA ALA A 199 -3.49 -10.13 -12.78
C ALA A 199 -2.38 -9.36 -12.07
N GLU A 200 -1.57 -8.60 -12.79
CA GLU A 200 -0.35 -7.94 -12.33
C GLU A 200 -0.42 -7.49 -10.85
N LEU A 201 0.46 -8.01 -10.00
CA LEU A 201 0.74 -7.36 -8.71
C LEU A 201 1.21 -5.95 -9.03
N THR A 202 0.51 -4.93 -8.52
CA THR A 202 0.93 -3.54 -8.69
C THR A 202 2.36 -3.43 -8.12
N VAL A 203 3.26 -2.75 -8.84
CA VAL A 203 4.68 -2.62 -8.50
C VAL A 203 4.86 -2.23 -7.03
N GLU A 204 3.91 -1.44 -6.53
CA GLU A 204 3.80 -0.97 -5.16
C GLU A 204 3.77 -2.10 -4.11
N ALA A 205 3.01 -3.17 -4.34
CA ALA A 205 2.89 -4.28 -3.38
C ALA A 205 4.18 -5.11 -3.30
N LYS A 206 4.89 -5.25 -4.43
CA LYS A 206 6.21 -5.92 -4.48
C LYS A 206 7.27 -5.10 -3.75
N GLN A 207 7.26 -3.78 -3.93
CA GLN A 207 8.21 -2.87 -3.29
C GLN A 207 8.01 -2.76 -1.78
N ASN A 208 6.76 -2.72 -1.30
CA ASN A 208 6.48 -2.68 0.14
C ASN A 208 7.10 -3.87 0.86
N LYS A 209 6.95 -5.09 0.30
CA LYS A 209 7.56 -6.31 0.84
C LYS A 209 9.09 -6.30 0.83
N ARG A 210 9.72 -5.54 -0.05
CA ARG A 210 11.18 -5.37 -0.10
C ARG A 210 11.69 -4.28 0.86
N GLY A 211 10.81 -3.63 1.63
CA GLY A 211 11.21 -2.57 2.57
C GLY A 211 11.36 -1.18 1.96
N TYR A 212 10.97 -0.98 0.69
CA TYR A 212 11.21 0.28 -0.04
C TYR A 212 10.54 1.49 0.62
N TYR A 213 9.44 1.28 1.33
CA TYR A 213 8.68 2.36 1.96
C TYR A 213 8.93 2.51 3.46
N GLY A 214 9.84 1.72 4.05
CA GLY A 214 10.12 1.75 5.49
C GLY A 214 10.53 3.14 5.98
N GLU A 215 11.40 3.81 5.23
CA GLU A 215 11.87 5.16 5.58
C GLU A 215 10.77 6.22 5.39
N ILE A 216 9.94 6.11 4.34
CA ILE A 216 8.77 6.99 4.15
C ILE A 216 7.80 6.82 5.33
N ARG A 217 7.51 5.58 5.74
CA ARG A 217 6.63 5.28 6.87
C ARG A 217 7.16 5.84 8.17
N SER A 218 8.46 5.71 8.41
CA SER A 218 9.12 6.16 9.65
C SER A 218 9.17 7.69 9.79
N ASN A 219 9.17 8.40 8.67
CA ASN A 219 9.18 9.87 8.63
C ASN A 219 7.78 10.47 8.46
N LEU A 220 6.73 9.68 8.29
CA LEU A 220 5.36 10.18 8.17
C LEU A 220 4.81 10.60 9.54
N ASP A 221 3.92 11.60 9.58
CA ASP A 221 3.15 11.87 10.80
C ASP A 221 2.39 10.60 11.20
N SER A 222 2.59 10.19 12.47
CA SER A 222 1.90 9.08 13.12
C SER A 222 0.39 9.03 12.86
N LYS A 223 -0.28 10.19 12.77
CA LYS A 223 -1.72 10.30 12.50
C LYS A 223 -2.12 9.78 11.12
N LEU A 224 -1.20 9.77 10.16
CA LEU A 224 -1.47 9.34 8.80
C LEU A 224 -1.10 7.87 8.57
N ILE A 225 -0.22 7.27 9.38
CA ILE A 225 0.35 5.94 9.12
C ILE A 225 -0.74 4.88 8.89
N ASP A 226 -1.77 4.86 9.73
CA ASP A 226 -2.88 3.89 9.65
C ASP A 226 -3.92 4.27 8.59
N GLU A 227 -3.81 5.47 8.03
CA GLU A 227 -4.67 5.94 6.94
C GLU A 227 -4.06 5.69 5.56
N VAL A 228 -2.82 5.20 5.50
CA VAL A 228 -2.12 4.84 4.25
C VAL A 228 -2.39 3.38 3.88
N GLU A 229 -2.72 3.19 2.62
CA GLU A 229 -2.78 1.88 1.99
C GLU A 229 -1.37 1.46 1.56
N TRP A 230 -0.72 0.70 2.43
CA TRP A 230 0.61 0.12 2.24
C TRP A 230 0.53 -1.18 1.43
N LYS A 231 -0.58 -1.91 1.56
CA LYS A 231 -0.90 -3.11 0.77
C LYS A 231 -2.23 -2.90 0.06
N THR A 232 -2.33 -3.34 -1.20
CA THR A 232 -3.57 -3.22 -1.97
C THR A 232 -4.74 -3.84 -1.21
N ASN A 233 -5.79 -3.04 -0.99
CA ASN A 233 -7.02 -3.37 -0.25
C ASN A 233 -6.89 -3.50 1.29
N ASP A 234 -5.85 -2.94 1.92
CA ASP A 234 -5.77 -2.88 3.40
C ASP A 234 -6.73 -1.87 4.05
N GLY A 235 -7.48 -1.10 3.25
CA GLY A 235 -8.51 -0.17 3.73
C GLY A 235 -8.02 1.27 3.93
N GLY A 236 -6.73 1.53 3.78
CA GLY A 236 -6.18 2.88 3.82
C GLY A 236 -6.77 3.80 2.73
N ARG A 237 -6.99 5.07 3.06
CA ARG A 237 -7.53 6.07 2.11
C ARG A 237 -6.45 6.81 1.34
N ILE A 238 -5.22 6.87 1.85
CA ILE A 238 -4.06 7.50 1.22
C ILE A 238 -3.30 6.42 0.46
N LYS A 239 -3.13 6.52 -0.85
CA LYS A 239 -2.33 5.53 -1.57
C LYS A 239 -0.85 5.82 -1.35
N VAL A 240 -0.03 4.80 -1.09
CA VAL A 240 1.43 4.95 -0.92
C VAL A 240 2.10 5.66 -2.09
N ARG A 241 1.63 5.45 -3.33
CA ARG A 241 2.15 6.11 -4.54
C ARG A 241 2.04 7.64 -4.52
N ASP A 242 1.08 8.19 -3.77
CA ASP A 242 0.95 9.63 -3.60
C ASP A 242 2.02 10.17 -2.65
N LEU A 243 2.33 9.42 -1.59
CA LEU A 243 3.42 9.74 -0.68
C LEU A 243 4.79 9.61 -1.36
N VAL A 244 4.98 8.61 -2.23
CA VAL A 244 6.20 8.50 -3.05
C VAL A 244 6.36 9.73 -3.95
N ALA A 245 5.28 10.19 -4.59
CA ALA A 245 5.34 11.43 -5.39
C ALA A 245 5.70 12.65 -4.53
N LEU A 246 5.21 12.76 -3.29
CA LEU A 246 5.62 13.83 -2.38
C LEU A 246 7.07 13.70 -1.94
N ALA A 247 7.55 12.49 -1.65
CA ALA A 247 8.92 12.21 -1.24
C ALA A 247 9.93 12.53 -2.36
N LEU A 248 9.53 12.41 -3.62
CA LEU A 248 10.38 12.78 -4.76
C LEU A 248 10.68 14.28 -4.85
N VAL A 249 9.91 15.16 -4.19
CA VAL A 249 10.17 16.61 -4.18
C VAL A 249 11.44 16.98 -3.42
N PRO A 250 11.63 16.58 -2.14
CA PRO A 250 12.91 16.78 -1.47
C PRO A 250 14.02 15.92 -2.07
N LEU A 251 13.73 14.70 -2.54
CA LEU A 251 14.76 13.87 -3.16
C LEU A 251 15.35 14.54 -4.40
N SER A 252 14.54 15.21 -5.25
CA SER A 252 14.99 15.77 -6.53
C SER A 252 16.09 16.84 -6.43
N VAL A 253 16.45 17.31 -5.24
CA VAL A 253 17.58 18.24 -5.03
C VAL A 253 18.93 17.52 -4.88
N LEU A 254 18.92 16.20 -4.75
CA LEU A 254 20.11 15.36 -4.64
C LEU A 254 20.65 14.97 -6.04
N PRO A 255 21.97 14.78 -6.19
CA PRO A 255 22.61 14.55 -7.48
C PRO A 255 22.58 13.07 -7.94
N PHE A 256 21.48 12.34 -7.72
CA PHE A 256 21.33 10.96 -8.18
C PHE A 256 20.76 10.89 -9.59
N ASN A 257 21.28 9.98 -10.42
CA ASN A 257 20.90 9.89 -11.83
C ASN A 257 19.45 9.44 -12.02
N ALA A 258 18.94 8.56 -11.16
CA ALA A 258 17.55 8.11 -11.15
C ALA A 258 16.57 9.27 -10.97
N LEU A 259 16.99 10.39 -10.37
CA LEU A 259 16.15 11.55 -10.09
C LEU A 259 16.07 12.55 -11.24
N ASN A 260 16.96 12.45 -12.23
CA ASN A 260 16.97 13.32 -13.42
C ASN A 260 15.60 13.46 -14.12
N PRO A 261 14.76 12.40 -14.24
CA PRO A 261 13.42 12.54 -14.81
C PRO A 261 12.53 13.54 -14.08
N ILE A 262 12.63 13.64 -12.74
CA ILE A 262 11.84 14.62 -11.96
C ILE A 262 12.38 16.03 -12.18
N SER A 263 13.70 16.20 -12.14
CA SER A 263 14.34 17.50 -12.36
C SER A 263 14.08 18.05 -13.78
N ASN A 264 14.05 17.17 -14.78
CA ASN A 264 13.82 17.52 -16.18
C ASN A 264 12.34 17.67 -16.54
N ASN A 265 11.47 16.85 -15.93
CA ASN A 265 10.04 16.87 -16.20
C ASN A 265 9.22 16.66 -14.90
N PRO A 266 9.11 17.68 -14.05
CA PRO A 266 8.43 17.57 -12.76
C PRO A 266 6.91 17.31 -12.88
N SER A 267 6.33 17.48 -14.08
CA SER A 267 4.93 17.13 -14.33
C SER A 267 4.61 15.65 -14.12
N ILE A 268 5.62 14.77 -14.09
CA ILE A 268 5.50 13.35 -13.75
C ILE A 268 4.85 13.17 -12.37
N LEU A 269 5.16 14.06 -11.41
CA LEU A 269 4.64 14.01 -10.03
C LEU A 269 3.11 14.02 -9.99
N PHE A 270 2.47 14.72 -10.93
CA PHE A 270 1.01 14.73 -11.11
C PHE A 270 0.54 13.68 -12.12
N SER A 271 1.17 13.63 -13.29
CA SER A 271 0.65 12.95 -14.47
C SER A 271 0.88 11.44 -14.48
N SER A 272 1.88 10.92 -13.73
CA SER A 272 2.25 9.51 -13.76
C SER A 272 2.74 8.99 -12.40
N LYS A 273 1.80 8.53 -11.58
CA LYS A 273 2.12 7.91 -10.28
C LYS A 273 2.94 6.62 -10.44
N GLY A 274 2.67 5.82 -11.47
CA GLY A 274 3.47 4.61 -11.75
C GLY A 274 4.92 4.95 -12.10
N GLN A 275 5.18 6.06 -12.79
CA GLN A 275 6.55 6.49 -13.07
C GLN A 275 7.24 7.03 -11.82
N CYS A 276 6.53 7.68 -10.89
CA CYS A 276 7.09 8.05 -9.59
C CYS A 276 7.58 6.82 -8.82
N ILE A 277 6.76 5.76 -8.79
CA ILE A 277 7.11 4.47 -8.20
C ILE A 277 8.36 3.86 -8.84
N LYS A 278 8.47 3.92 -10.17
CA LYS A 278 9.66 3.44 -10.89
C LYS A 278 10.91 4.26 -10.56
N ILE A 279 10.82 5.59 -10.60
CA ILE A 279 11.94 6.49 -10.29
C ILE A 279 12.47 6.24 -8.88
N TYR A 280 11.57 6.12 -7.91
CA TYR A 280 11.94 5.79 -6.54
C TYR A 280 12.58 4.39 -6.45
N SER A 281 12.07 3.42 -7.20
CA SER A 281 12.67 2.09 -7.30
C SER A 281 14.10 2.13 -7.81
N ASP A 282 14.31 2.83 -8.91
CA ASP A 282 15.59 2.90 -9.60
C ASP A 282 16.63 3.58 -8.69
N LEU A 283 16.23 4.63 -7.95
CA LEU A 283 17.05 5.25 -6.92
C LEU A 283 17.52 4.26 -5.86
N LEU A 284 16.62 3.43 -5.32
CA LEU A 284 16.98 2.44 -4.28
C LEU A 284 17.86 1.30 -4.79
N THR A 285 17.96 1.13 -6.11
CA THR A 285 18.87 0.16 -6.75
C THR A 285 20.23 0.77 -7.13
N GLU A 286 20.44 2.07 -6.97
CA GLU A 286 21.75 2.67 -7.16
C GLU A 286 22.74 2.21 -6.07
N GLY A 287 24.00 2.02 -6.46
CA GLY A 287 25.04 1.50 -5.57
C GLY A 287 25.28 2.41 -4.37
N GLY A 288 25.31 1.83 -3.17
CA GLY A 288 25.53 2.55 -1.91
C GLY A 288 24.26 3.16 -1.29
N VAL A 289 23.11 3.08 -1.97
CA VAL A 289 21.85 3.61 -1.42
C VAL A 289 21.25 2.69 -0.36
N THR A 290 21.32 1.38 -0.59
CA THR A 290 20.65 0.37 0.24
C THR A 290 21.57 -0.79 0.61
N GLU A 291 21.27 -1.42 1.74
CA GLU A 291 21.87 -2.68 2.18
C GLU A 291 20.77 -3.73 2.39
N LYS A 292 21.10 -5.00 2.17
CA LYS A 292 20.20 -6.12 2.48
C LYS A 292 20.22 -6.39 3.98
N VAL A 293 19.05 -6.57 4.58
CA VAL A 293 18.90 -6.91 6.01
C VAL A 293 18.59 -8.41 6.16
N THR A 294 17.47 -8.86 5.60
CA THR A 294 17.01 -10.26 5.65
C THR A 294 16.43 -10.65 4.30
N GLY A 295 16.96 -11.70 3.67
CA GLY A 295 16.55 -12.10 2.31
C GLY A 295 16.71 -10.96 1.29
N ASP A 296 15.60 -10.59 0.63
CA ASP A 296 15.52 -9.47 -0.32
C ASP A 296 14.99 -8.16 0.31
N ILE A 297 14.82 -8.12 1.63
CA ILE A 297 14.41 -6.90 2.35
C ILE A 297 15.62 -5.98 2.44
N ILE A 298 15.45 -4.74 1.96
CA ILE A 298 16.46 -3.69 2.00
C ILE A 298 16.18 -2.68 3.10
N GLN A 299 17.25 -2.03 3.55
CA GLN A 299 17.20 -0.79 4.30
C GLN A 299 17.96 0.29 3.55
N ILE A 300 17.47 1.53 3.61
CA ILE A 300 18.22 2.68 3.10
C ILE A 300 19.38 2.95 4.06
N VAL A 301 20.58 3.15 3.53
CA VAL A 301 21.78 3.47 4.32
C VAL A 301 22.39 4.81 3.94
N ASP A 302 22.16 5.29 2.72
CA ASP A 302 22.64 6.60 2.28
C ASP A 302 22.05 7.73 3.13
N SER A 303 22.94 8.50 3.75
CA SER A 303 22.56 9.57 4.69
C SER A 303 21.87 10.74 4.00
N SER A 304 22.17 11.00 2.73
CA SER A 304 21.56 12.11 1.99
C SER A 304 20.11 11.81 1.63
N ILE A 305 19.82 10.57 1.23
CA ILE A 305 18.47 10.09 0.96
C ILE A 305 17.65 10.05 2.25
N LYS A 306 18.22 9.57 3.37
CA LYS A 306 17.58 9.68 4.69
C LYS A 306 17.27 11.13 5.05
N SER A 307 18.22 12.04 4.84
CA SER A 307 18.01 13.46 5.12
C SER A 307 16.91 14.08 4.26
N ALA A 308 16.77 13.66 2.99
CA ALA A 308 15.68 14.10 2.13
C ALA A 308 14.33 13.53 2.57
N LEU A 309 14.27 12.24 2.90
CA LEU A 309 13.06 11.59 3.40
C LEU A 309 12.65 12.12 4.78
N ALA A 310 13.56 12.66 5.58
CA ALA A 310 13.21 13.36 6.82
C ALA A 310 12.38 14.63 6.60
N LEU A 311 12.48 15.29 5.43
CA LEU A 311 11.62 16.42 5.05
C LEU A 311 10.21 15.95 4.64
N MET A 312 10.02 14.65 4.37
CA MET A 312 8.71 14.09 4.02
C MET A 312 7.69 14.27 5.14
N LYS A 313 8.12 14.37 6.40
CA LYS A 313 7.23 14.64 7.54
C LYS A 313 6.36 15.89 7.35
N ASP A 314 6.88 16.89 6.64
CA ASP A 314 6.21 18.16 6.41
C ASP A 314 5.35 18.13 5.14
N MET A 315 5.71 17.33 4.15
CA MET A 315 5.15 17.39 2.80
C MET A 315 3.62 17.19 2.71
N PRO A 316 2.97 16.22 3.41
CA PRO A 316 1.51 16.09 3.38
C PRO A 316 0.82 17.32 3.96
N LYS A 317 1.43 17.93 4.98
CA LYS A 317 0.89 19.13 5.65
C LYS A 317 1.03 20.34 4.75
N LEU A 318 2.19 20.50 4.10
CA LEU A 318 2.45 21.57 3.14
C LEU A 318 1.55 21.45 1.90
N PHE A 319 1.29 20.23 1.41
CA PHE A 319 0.33 19.99 0.32
C PHE A 319 -1.07 20.50 0.71
N ASP A 320 -1.58 20.07 1.87
CA ASP A 320 -2.88 20.49 2.39
C ASP A 320 -2.93 22.01 2.65
N LEU A 321 -1.83 22.61 3.12
CA LEU A 321 -1.74 24.05 3.36
C LEU A 321 -1.82 24.85 2.06
N ILE A 322 -1.06 24.47 1.03
CA ILE A 322 -1.16 25.10 -0.30
C ILE A 322 -2.59 24.96 -0.82
N TYR A 323 -3.19 23.78 -0.66
CA TYR A 323 -4.58 23.55 -1.07
C TYR A 323 -5.58 24.47 -0.33
N GLN A 324 -5.37 24.74 0.95
CA GLN A 324 -6.22 25.65 1.72
C GLN A 324 -6.05 27.12 1.34
N GLU A 325 -4.81 27.56 1.13
CA GLU A 325 -4.50 28.98 0.92
C GLU A 325 -4.70 29.42 -0.54
N MET A 326 -4.65 28.48 -1.50
CA MET A 326 -4.73 28.77 -2.93
C MET A 326 -5.99 29.57 -3.33
N PRO A 327 -7.22 29.26 -2.89
CA PRO A 327 -8.40 30.06 -3.23
C PRO A 327 -8.29 31.53 -2.80
N LYS A 328 -7.78 31.78 -1.59
CA LYS A 328 -7.57 33.13 -1.07
C LYS A 328 -6.47 33.85 -1.84
N ALA A 329 -5.36 33.16 -2.11
CA ALA A 329 -4.27 33.69 -2.93
C ALA A 329 -4.75 34.05 -4.34
N TYR A 330 -5.58 33.20 -4.96
CA TYR A 330 -6.17 33.44 -6.26
C TYR A 330 -7.10 34.65 -6.26
N ASN A 331 -7.99 34.77 -5.27
CA ASN A 331 -8.88 35.92 -5.20
C ASN A 331 -8.14 37.25 -4.96
N SER A 332 -6.96 37.20 -4.33
CA SER A 332 -6.12 38.39 -4.13
C SER A 332 -5.57 38.99 -5.43
N THR A 333 -5.64 38.27 -6.55
CA THR A 333 -5.25 38.76 -7.88
C THR A 333 -6.40 39.45 -8.63
N GLY A 334 -7.57 39.62 -8.00
CA GLY A 334 -8.79 40.14 -8.64
C GLY A 334 -9.65 39.04 -9.29
N GLY A 335 -9.23 37.78 -9.21
CA GLY A 335 -10.00 36.63 -9.66
C GLY A 335 -11.19 36.29 -8.76
N ARG A 336 -12.08 35.41 -9.25
CA ARG A 336 -13.17 34.80 -8.48
C ARG A 336 -13.05 33.28 -8.55
N PHE A 337 -12.34 32.69 -7.61
CA PHE A 337 -11.99 31.26 -7.62
C PHE A 337 -13.21 30.34 -7.73
N GLY A 338 -14.26 30.63 -6.97
CA GLY A 338 -15.52 29.86 -7.01
C GLY A 338 -16.32 29.98 -8.32
N LYS A 339 -15.90 30.83 -9.27
CA LYS A 339 -16.53 30.94 -10.61
C LYS A 339 -15.79 30.15 -11.69
N ILE A 340 -14.72 29.44 -11.35
CA ILE A 340 -14.02 28.56 -12.28
C ILE A 340 -14.86 27.27 -12.42
N ASP A 341 -15.16 26.86 -13.65
CA ASP A 341 -16.01 25.70 -13.94
C ASP A 341 -15.57 24.40 -13.26
N HIS A 342 -14.26 24.23 -13.06
CA HIS A 342 -13.65 23.06 -12.42
C HIS A 342 -13.56 23.15 -10.88
N VAL A 343 -14.19 24.15 -10.26
CA VAL A 343 -14.21 24.37 -8.81
C VAL A 343 -15.61 24.09 -8.24
N LEU A 344 -15.68 23.19 -7.26
CA LEU A 344 -16.89 22.91 -6.50
C LEU A 344 -16.87 23.65 -5.16
N MET A 345 -17.97 24.29 -4.80
CA MET A 345 -18.13 24.94 -3.49
C MET A 345 -18.79 23.98 -2.49
N ALA A 346 -18.41 24.11 -1.22
CA ALA A 346 -19.14 23.47 -0.14
C ALA A 346 -20.58 23.99 -0.10
N SER A 347 -21.52 23.12 0.25
CA SER A 347 -22.93 23.43 0.40
C SER A 347 -23.47 22.76 1.67
N ASP A 348 -24.67 23.16 2.10
CA ASP A 348 -25.36 22.50 3.20
C ASP A 348 -25.46 20.98 2.92
N GLY A 349 -24.91 20.18 3.84
CA GLY A 349 -24.82 18.71 3.74
C GLY A 349 -23.51 18.14 3.17
N LYS A 350 -22.67 18.91 2.46
CA LYS A 350 -21.41 18.41 1.86
C LYS A 350 -20.18 19.10 2.44
N LYS A 351 -19.61 18.51 3.50
CA LYS A 351 -18.34 18.96 4.09
C LYS A 351 -17.16 18.55 3.21
N LEU A 352 -16.54 19.52 2.55
CA LEU A 352 -15.30 19.31 1.79
C LEU A 352 -14.10 19.33 2.75
N ARG A 353 -13.09 18.51 2.44
CA ARG A 353 -11.93 18.30 3.31
C ARG A 353 -10.66 18.14 2.49
N THR A 354 -9.52 18.57 3.06
CA THR A 354 -8.21 18.35 2.46
C THR A 354 -7.85 16.87 2.37
N ARG A 355 -6.86 16.54 1.56
CA ARG A 355 -6.51 15.16 1.24
C ARG A 355 -5.89 14.45 2.43
N TYR A 356 -4.89 15.02 3.09
CA TYR A 356 -4.10 14.28 4.06
C TYR A 356 -4.66 14.39 5.48
N TYR A 357 -4.91 15.58 5.98
CA TYR A 357 -5.36 15.81 7.36
C TYR A 357 -6.87 16.04 7.49
N ARG A 358 -7.61 15.96 6.37
CA ARG A 358 -9.08 16.04 6.36
C ARG A 358 -9.60 17.35 6.99
N ASN A 359 -8.82 18.42 6.90
CA ASN A 359 -9.17 19.74 7.40
C ASN A 359 -10.33 20.30 6.56
N PRO A 360 -11.33 20.95 7.17
CA PRO A 360 -12.43 21.57 6.43
C PRO A 360 -11.95 22.60 5.41
N VAL A 361 -12.57 22.61 4.23
CA VAL A 361 -12.29 23.60 3.17
C VAL A 361 -13.57 24.07 2.51
N GLU A 362 -13.55 25.27 1.94
CA GLU A 362 -14.68 25.86 1.22
C GLU A 362 -14.79 25.35 -0.22
N TYR A 363 -13.67 24.94 -0.82
CA TYR A 363 -13.57 24.59 -2.23
C TYR A 363 -12.97 23.19 -2.46
N SER A 364 -13.50 22.48 -3.45
CA SER A 364 -12.94 21.24 -4.01
C SER A 364 -12.54 21.48 -5.45
N TYR A 365 -11.31 21.15 -5.81
CA TYR A 365 -10.78 21.40 -7.15
C TYR A 365 -9.63 20.44 -7.50
N GLY A 366 -9.26 20.39 -8.78
CA GLY A 366 -8.27 19.44 -9.27
C GLY A 366 -6.85 19.75 -8.78
N GLU A 367 -6.13 18.71 -8.37
CA GLU A 367 -4.77 18.82 -7.80
C GLU A 367 -3.71 19.33 -8.79
N GLY A 368 -4.01 19.37 -10.08
CA GLY A 368 -3.05 19.88 -11.06
C GLY A 368 -2.72 21.37 -10.89
N TYR A 369 -3.54 22.14 -10.17
CA TYR A 369 -3.17 23.48 -9.70
C TYR A 369 -2.13 23.48 -8.57
N ILE A 370 -2.03 22.37 -7.83
CA ILE A 370 -1.28 22.27 -6.58
C ILE A 370 0.11 21.67 -6.82
N TYR A 371 0.24 20.64 -7.66
CA TYR A 371 1.53 20.00 -7.90
C TYR A 371 2.65 20.94 -8.34
N PRO A 372 2.43 21.93 -9.23
CA PRO A 372 3.48 22.90 -9.55
C PRO A 372 3.97 23.68 -8.32
N LEU A 373 3.06 24.10 -7.43
CA LEU A 373 3.37 24.84 -6.21
C LEU A 373 4.02 23.94 -5.15
N VAL A 374 3.62 22.67 -5.07
CA VAL A 374 4.24 21.69 -4.17
C VAL A 374 5.66 21.35 -4.62
N TYR A 375 5.90 21.16 -5.92
CA TYR A 375 7.25 20.98 -6.44
C TYR A 375 8.13 22.22 -6.21
N ALA A 376 7.54 23.42 -6.27
CA ALA A 376 8.25 24.67 -6.00
C ALA A 376 8.86 24.77 -4.58
N LEU A 377 8.36 23.97 -3.62
CA LEU A 377 8.97 23.84 -2.30
C LEU A 377 10.43 23.37 -2.37
N SER A 378 10.82 22.63 -3.41
CA SER A 378 12.23 22.25 -3.65
C SER A 378 13.17 23.47 -3.70
N ALA A 379 12.69 24.64 -4.15
CA ALA A 379 13.48 25.88 -4.13
C ALA A 379 13.82 26.35 -2.72
N LEU A 380 13.01 25.97 -1.73
CA LEU A 380 13.19 26.32 -0.31
C LEU A 380 14.05 25.29 0.44
N ILE A 381 14.59 24.27 -0.24
CA ILE A 381 15.46 23.27 0.38
C ILE A 381 16.93 23.69 0.20
N LYS A 382 17.67 23.66 1.31
CA LYS A 382 19.12 23.83 1.38
C LYS A 382 19.77 22.45 1.33
N ASN A 383 20.85 22.31 0.55
CA ASN A 383 21.66 21.10 0.49
C ASN A 383 23.08 21.45 0.96
N ASP A 384 23.41 21.04 2.18
CA ASP A 384 24.75 21.17 2.77
C ASP A 384 25.44 19.80 2.70
N ASP A 385 26.07 19.50 1.56
CA ASP A 385 26.81 18.25 1.33
C ASP A 385 25.99 16.97 1.63
N GLY A 386 24.80 16.90 1.03
CA GLY A 386 23.85 15.80 1.23
C GLY A 386 22.95 15.96 2.45
N LYS A 387 23.24 16.88 3.37
CA LYS A 387 22.35 17.20 4.49
C LYS A 387 21.30 18.22 4.04
N LEU A 388 20.04 17.78 3.96
CA LEU A 388 18.93 18.63 3.54
C LEU A 388 18.19 19.27 4.72
N SER A 389 17.87 20.55 4.59
CA SER A 389 17.01 21.28 5.53
C SER A 389 16.22 22.37 4.81
N TRP A 390 15.13 22.85 5.42
CA TRP A 390 14.43 24.03 4.91
C TRP A 390 15.28 25.30 5.09
N LYS A 391 15.32 26.17 4.08
CA LYS A 391 15.96 27.49 4.11
C LYS A 391 15.20 28.50 4.99
N THR A 392 13.90 28.29 5.15
CA THR A 392 12.97 29.11 5.93
C THR A 392 11.86 28.22 6.48
N ASP A 393 11.02 28.71 7.39
CA ASP A 393 9.80 28.01 7.79
C ASP A 393 8.84 27.92 6.58
N PRO A 394 8.60 26.72 6.03
CA PRO A 394 7.83 26.57 4.80
C PRO A 394 6.36 26.94 4.99
N GLU A 395 5.78 26.74 6.18
CA GLU A 395 4.37 27.10 6.44
C GLU A 395 4.20 28.61 6.51
N LYS A 396 5.10 29.29 7.24
CA LYS A 396 5.11 30.75 7.32
C LYS A 396 5.36 31.38 5.95
N PHE A 397 6.26 30.80 5.16
CA PHE A 397 6.54 31.24 3.79
C PHE A 397 5.30 31.13 2.91
N ILE A 398 4.62 29.97 2.87
CA ILE A 398 3.40 29.79 2.09
C ILE A 398 2.33 30.83 2.47
N ARG A 399 2.05 30.98 3.77
CA ARG A 399 1.02 31.91 4.25
C ARG A 399 1.29 33.37 3.88
N SER A 400 2.56 33.76 3.84
CA SER A 400 2.97 35.15 3.58
C SER A 400 3.19 35.45 2.10
N ARG A 401 3.63 34.47 1.30
CA ARG A 401 4.08 34.68 -0.09
C ARG A 401 3.16 34.12 -1.15
N LEU A 402 2.26 33.18 -0.82
CA LEU A 402 1.45 32.53 -1.84
C LEU A 402 0.57 33.52 -2.63
N GLY A 403 0.07 34.58 -1.98
CA GLY A 403 -0.67 35.65 -2.66
C GLY A 403 0.16 36.38 -3.72
N ASP A 404 1.40 36.75 -3.40
CA ASP A 404 2.31 37.39 -4.36
C ASP A 404 2.70 36.43 -5.48
N ILE A 405 2.96 35.16 -5.14
CA ILE A 405 3.27 34.12 -6.13
C ILE A 405 2.08 33.88 -7.06
N MET A 406 0.86 33.95 -6.54
CA MET A 406 -0.33 33.74 -7.34
C MET A 406 -0.56 34.83 -8.38
N LYS A 407 -0.05 36.06 -8.19
CA LYS A 407 -0.19 37.15 -9.17
C LYS A 407 0.37 36.78 -10.55
N SER A 408 1.49 36.07 -10.61
CA SER A 408 2.05 35.60 -11.89
C SER A 408 1.61 34.18 -12.22
N PHE A 409 1.45 33.30 -11.22
CA PHE A 409 0.97 31.94 -11.47
C PHE A 409 -0.48 31.90 -12.00
N TYR A 410 -1.29 32.91 -11.70
CA TYR A 410 -2.63 33.11 -12.27
C TYR A 410 -2.63 33.07 -13.80
N SER A 411 -1.66 33.72 -14.45
CA SER A 411 -1.56 33.72 -15.92
C SER A 411 -1.31 32.32 -16.49
N MET A 412 -0.62 31.44 -15.74
CA MET A 412 -0.46 30.04 -16.13
C MET A 412 -1.79 29.29 -16.06
N ILE A 413 -2.60 29.53 -15.03
CA ILE A 413 -3.93 28.93 -14.90
C ILE A 413 -4.85 29.41 -16.04
N GLN A 414 -4.88 30.72 -16.29
CA GLN A 414 -5.67 31.32 -17.36
C GLN A 414 -5.23 30.80 -18.74
N GLY A 415 -3.93 30.70 -19.00
CA GLY A 415 -3.38 30.21 -20.27
C GLY A 415 -3.71 28.75 -20.56
N GLN A 416 -4.11 27.97 -19.55
CA GLN A 416 -4.58 26.59 -19.69
C GLN A 416 -6.12 26.49 -19.65
N ASN A 417 -6.82 27.59 -19.91
CA ASN A 417 -8.28 27.71 -19.86
C ASN A 417 -8.89 27.27 -18.52
N PHE A 418 -8.17 27.52 -17.42
CA PHE A 418 -8.61 27.14 -16.08
C PHE A 418 -8.92 25.63 -15.94
N ASP A 419 -8.24 24.79 -16.73
CA ASP A 419 -8.32 23.33 -16.62
C ASP A 419 -7.19 22.82 -15.71
N PRO A 420 -7.50 22.29 -14.51
CA PRO A 420 -6.48 21.83 -13.58
C PRO A 420 -5.64 20.68 -14.16
N ALA A 421 -6.22 19.80 -14.98
CA ALA A 421 -5.47 18.70 -15.57
C ALA A 421 -4.45 19.20 -16.60
N LYS A 422 -4.77 20.25 -17.35
CA LYS A 422 -3.82 20.90 -18.28
C LYS A 422 -2.71 21.63 -17.53
N VAL A 423 -3.04 22.39 -16.48
CA VAL A 423 -2.02 23.05 -15.63
C VAL A 423 -1.07 22.03 -15.03
N GLY A 424 -1.59 20.93 -14.47
CA GLY A 424 -0.76 19.89 -13.84
C GLY A 424 0.14 19.13 -14.81
N LYS A 425 -0.19 19.11 -16.11
CA LYS A 425 0.62 18.49 -17.18
C LYS A 425 1.56 19.49 -17.87
N ALA A 426 1.40 20.79 -17.63
CA ALA A 426 2.23 21.82 -18.24
C ALA A 426 3.57 21.94 -17.50
N GLY A 427 4.66 21.42 -18.07
CA GLY A 427 6.01 21.53 -17.48
C GLY A 427 6.42 22.98 -17.15
N GLY A 428 6.00 23.94 -17.98
CA GLY A 428 6.23 25.37 -17.73
C GLY A 428 5.60 25.89 -16.43
N ALA A 429 4.51 25.29 -15.94
CA ALA A 429 3.90 25.67 -14.66
C ALA A 429 4.84 25.38 -13.48
N TYR A 430 5.55 24.26 -13.51
CA TYR A 430 6.46 23.84 -12.45
C TYR A 430 7.71 24.72 -12.39
N ASN A 431 8.28 25.03 -13.56
CA ASN A 431 9.43 25.93 -13.65
C ASN A 431 9.06 27.33 -13.16
N LEU A 432 7.93 27.87 -13.63
CA LEU A 432 7.43 29.17 -13.16
C LEU A 432 7.24 29.18 -11.65
N ALA A 433 6.50 28.21 -11.10
CA ALA A 433 6.25 28.16 -9.66
C ALA A 433 7.56 28.07 -8.85
N ARG A 434 8.51 27.21 -9.27
CA ARG A 434 9.81 27.07 -8.60
C ARG A 434 10.61 28.36 -8.61
N ASP A 435 10.68 29.02 -9.76
CA ASP A 435 11.44 30.27 -9.91
C ASP A 435 10.81 31.41 -9.08
N MET A 436 9.47 31.45 -8.98
CA MET A 436 8.76 32.39 -8.12
C MET A 436 9.00 32.15 -6.62
N PHE A 437 9.01 30.89 -6.18
CA PHE A 437 9.36 30.56 -4.78
C PHE A 437 10.80 30.97 -4.48
N ALA A 438 11.74 30.70 -5.39
CA ALA A 438 13.14 31.12 -5.25
C ALA A 438 13.28 32.65 -5.17
N ALA A 439 12.58 33.39 -6.04
CA ALA A 439 12.58 34.85 -6.05
C ALA A 439 11.98 35.43 -4.76
N ALA A 440 10.81 34.95 -4.34
CA ALA A 440 10.16 35.42 -3.11
C ALA A 440 11.01 35.13 -1.85
N TYR A 441 11.73 34.01 -1.81
CA TYR A 441 12.69 33.74 -0.73
C TYR A 441 13.89 34.70 -0.79
N LYS A 442 14.42 34.97 -1.97
CA LYS A 442 15.51 35.96 -2.14
C LYS A 442 15.09 37.35 -1.65
N ASP A 443 13.87 37.77 -1.95
CA ASP A 443 13.32 39.05 -1.48
C ASP A 443 13.18 39.11 0.04
N GLU A 444 12.83 37.99 0.70
CA GLU A 444 12.84 37.91 2.18
C GLU A 444 14.23 38.13 2.74
N ILE A 445 15.23 37.49 2.16
CA ILE A 445 16.62 37.64 2.59
C ILE A 445 17.10 39.07 2.35
N LEU A 446 16.80 39.68 1.21
CA LEU A 446 17.19 41.08 0.95
C LEU A 446 16.53 42.04 1.95
N LYS A 447 15.24 41.85 2.27
CA LYS A 447 14.53 42.66 3.28
C LYS A 447 15.13 42.51 4.68
N LEU A 448 15.49 41.27 5.07
CA LEU A 448 16.13 41.01 6.36
C LEU A 448 17.50 41.69 6.50
N HIS A 449 18.20 41.91 5.39
CA HIS A 449 19.50 42.59 5.35
C HIS A 449 19.42 44.08 5.01
N GLY A 450 18.22 44.66 4.86
CA GLY A 450 18.03 46.07 4.53
C GLY A 450 18.47 46.44 3.09
N LEU A 451 18.43 45.48 2.17
CA LEU A 451 18.91 45.61 0.79
C LEU A 451 17.77 45.64 -0.26
N ALA A 452 16.51 45.73 0.18
CA ALA A 452 15.31 45.58 -0.65
C ALA A 452 14.45 46.83 -0.71
#